data_AF-A0A8J2PFH1-F1
#
_entry.id   AF-A0A8J2PFH1-F1
#
_cell.length_a   1.000
_cell.length_b   1.000
_cell.length_c   1.000
_cell.angle_alpha   90.00
_cell.angle_beta   90.00
_cell.angle_gamma   90.00
#
_symmetry.space_group_name_H-M   'P 1'
#
loop_
_entity.id
_entity.type
_entity.pdbx_description
1 polymer ?
#
loop_
_entity_poly.entity_id
_entity_poly.type
_entity_poly.pdbx_seq_one_letter_code
_entity_poly.pdbx_strand_id
1 'polypeptide(L)'
;MVLQRKGTSPKSNALNEKMRKLRALITQSRHQSDTVHVAIGPDDDGTCFRLFKWPTIEDATSISFNFAPTRRSDSLLFYWPSSLNDDYISIEMANLNIKASWELGSGHRTLVHPFKLASISENSYDPDHWVRVTLERIKGLYE
;
A
#
# COMPACT_ATOMS: atom_id res chain seq x y z
N MET A 1 -44.48 15.25 -34.32
CA MET A 1 -43.03 15.27 -34.63
C MET A 1 -42.33 14.33 -33.67
N VAL A 2 -41.84 13.18 -34.14
CA VAL A 2 -41.18 12.16 -33.30
C VAL A 2 -39.69 12.19 -33.59
N LEU A 3 -38.88 12.58 -32.61
CA LEU A 3 -37.42 12.56 -32.70
C LEU A 3 -36.92 11.15 -32.40
N GLN A 4 -36.55 10.41 -33.45
CA GLN A 4 -35.85 9.13 -33.31
C GLN A 4 -34.37 9.40 -33.05
N ARG A 5 -33.84 8.86 -31.93
CA ARG A 5 -32.41 8.91 -31.62
C ARG A 5 -31.65 8.08 -32.65
N LYS A 6 -30.68 8.69 -33.32
CA LYS A 6 -29.80 8.02 -34.30
C LYS A 6 -29.11 6.83 -33.60
N GLY A 7 -29.43 5.60 -34.01
CA GLY A 7 -28.85 4.38 -33.46
C GLY A 7 -27.32 4.39 -33.58
N THR A 8 -26.61 3.89 -32.57
CA THR A 8 -25.15 3.84 -32.55
C THR A 8 -24.62 3.08 -33.76
N SER A 9 -23.60 3.65 -34.42
CA SER A 9 -22.98 3.06 -35.62
C SER A 9 -22.48 1.63 -35.34
N PRO A 10 -22.56 0.69 -36.31
CA PRO A 10 -21.98 -0.64 -36.16
C PRO A 10 -20.49 -0.61 -35.77
N LYS A 11 -19.75 0.40 -36.27
CA LYS A 11 -18.34 0.63 -35.91
C LYS A 11 -18.16 1.04 -34.44
N SER A 12 -19.07 1.85 -33.88
CA SER A 12 -19.01 2.22 -32.46
C SER A 12 -19.33 1.05 -31.53
N ASN A 13 -20.25 0.16 -31.94
CA ASN A 13 -20.59 -1.02 -31.14
C ASN A 13 -19.41 -2.01 -31.09
N ALA A 14 -18.75 -2.25 -32.23
CA ALA A 14 -17.56 -3.10 -32.29
C ALA A 14 -16.38 -2.53 -31.49
N LEU A 15 -16.19 -1.21 -31.48
CA LEU A 15 -15.17 -0.55 -30.67
C LEU A 15 -15.46 -0.71 -29.17
N ASN A 16 -16.71 -0.48 -28.76
CA ASN A 16 -17.12 -0.63 -27.36
C ASN A 16 -16.88 -2.05 -26.86
N GLU A 17 -17.16 -3.05 -27.69
CA GLU A 17 -16.92 -4.45 -27.33
C GLU A 17 -15.43 -4.78 -27.19
N LYS A 18 -14.58 -4.26 -28.09
CA LYS A 18 -13.12 -4.39 -27.97
C LYS A 18 -12.59 -3.72 -26.70
N MET A 19 -13.08 -2.52 -26.39
CA MET A 19 -12.68 -1.80 -25.17
C MET A 19 -13.13 -2.53 -23.90
N ARG A 20 -14.32 -3.12 -23.90
CA ARG A 20 -14.81 -3.96 -22.80
C ARG A 20 -13.91 -5.18 -22.60
N LYS A 21 -13.57 -5.89 -23.68
CA LYS A 21 -12.67 -7.03 -23.63
C LYS A 21 -11.28 -6.66 -23.13
N LEU A 22 -10.72 -5.53 -23.59
CA LEU A 22 -9.41 -5.05 -23.13
C LEU A 22 -9.43 -4.71 -21.63
N ARG A 23 -10.45 -4.01 -21.14
CA ARG A 23 -10.61 -3.72 -19.71
C ARG A 23 -10.68 -4.99 -18.88
N ALA A 24 -11.45 -5.99 -19.33
CA ALA A 24 -11.55 -7.27 -18.65
C ALA A 24 -10.19 -8.00 -18.57
N LEU A 25 -9.42 -7.99 -19.66
CA LEU A 25 -8.08 -8.58 -19.67
C LEU A 25 -7.11 -7.86 -18.73
N ILE A 26 -7.13 -6.51 -18.69
CA ILE A 26 -6.30 -5.74 -17.75
C ILE A 26 -6.67 -6.07 -16.30
N THR A 27 -7.97 -6.15 -15.99
CA THR A 27 -8.45 -6.52 -14.65
C THR A 27 -8.01 -7.94 -14.29
N GLN A 28 -8.13 -8.90 -15.22
CA GLN A 28 -7.67 -10.26 -15.03
C GLN A 28 -6.16 -10.33 -14.75
N SER A 29 -5.33 -9.63 -15.53
CA SER A 29 -3.89 -9.59 -15.33
C SER A 29 -3.50 -8.98 -13.98
N ARG A 30 -4.22 -7.95 -13.51
CA ARG A 30 -4.02 -7.39 -12.17
C ARG A 30 -4.33 -8.41 -11.08
N HIS A 31 -5.48 -9.07 -11.15
CA HIS A 31 -5.83 -10.13 -10.21
C HIS A 31 -4.82 -11.27 -10.19
N GLN A 32 -4.29 -11.66 -11.36
CA GLN A 32 -3.24 -12.68 -11.42
C GLN A 32 -1.96 -12.21 -10.72
N SER A 33 -1.54 -10.96 -10.93
CA SER A 33 -0.38 -10.38 -10.25
C SER A 33 -0.55 -10.30 -8.74
N ASP A 34 -1.75 -10.03 -8.24
CA ASP A 34 -2.03 -9.94 -6.80
C ASP A 34 -1.83 -11.29 -6.07
N THR A 35 -1.84 -12.41 -6.80
CA THR A 35 -1.61 -13.74 -6.20
C THR A 35 -0.13 -14.05 -5.92
N VAL A 36 0.80 -13.24 -6.43
CA VAL A 36 2.24 -13.47 -6.28
C VAL A 36 2.73 -12.90 -4.95
N HIS A 37 2.99 -13.79 -4.00
CA HIS A 37 3.47 -13.44 -2.66
C HIS A 37 5.00 -13.58 -2.60
N VAL A 38 5.71 -12.53 -3.00
CA VAL A 38 7.18 -12.50 -2.98
C VAL A 38 7.66 -11.26 -2.24
N ALA A 39 8.67 -11.43 -1.39
CA ALA A 39 9.33 -10.32 -0.73
C ALA A 39 10.16 -9.50 -1.73
N ILE A 40 10.14 -8.19 -1.56
CA ILE A 40 10.90 -7.27 -2.40
C ILE A 40 11.99 -6.65 -1.52
N GLY A 41 13.24 -6.86 -1.90
CA GLY A 41 14.38 -6.17 -1.31
C GLY A 41 14.75 -4.91 -2.09
N PRO A 42 15.59 -4.04 -1.51
CA PRO A 42 16.29 -3.03 -2.28
C PRO A 42 17.11 -3.69 -3.41
N ASP A 43 17.22 -3.00 -4.55
CA ASP A 43 18.23 -3.34 -5.56
C ASP A 43 19.64 -2.97 -5.05
N ASP A 44 20.67 -3.28 -5.83
CA ASP A 44 22.08 -3.02 -5.45
C ASP A 44 22.33 -1.53 -5.15
N ASP A 45 21.55 -0.65 -5.78
CA ASP A 45 21.57 0.81 -5.61
C ASP A 45 20.69 1.31 -4.44
N GLY A 46 19.93 0.42 -3.79
CA GLY A 46 19.10 0.75 -2.62
C GLY A 46 17.76 1.43 -2.92
N THR A 47 17.29 1.45 -4.16
CA THR A 47 16.22 2.31 -4.67
C THR A 47 15.02 1.53 -5.24
N CYS A 48 14.57 0.48 -4.55
CA CYS A 48 13.32 -0.19 -4.89
C CYS A 48 12.20 0.21 -3.93
N PHE A 49 11.22 0.98 -4.42
CA PHE A 49 9.96 1.25 -3.71
C PHE A 49 8.76 0.87 -4.59
N ARG A 50 7.60 0.69 -3.95
CA ARG A 50 6.35 0.32 -4.62
C ARG A 50 5.27 1.33 -4.29
N LEU A 51 4.50 1.67 -5.31
CA LEU A 51 3.35 2.57 -5.21
C LEU A 51 2.09 1.75 -5.42
N PHE A 52 1.17 1.85 -4.47
CA PHE A 52 -0.12 1.16 -4.52
C PHE A 52 -1.24 2.20 -4.56
N LYS A 53 -2.29 1.90 -5.33
CA LYS A 53 -3.51 2.68 -5.31
C LYS A 53 -4.51 2.01 -4.37
N TRP A 54 -4.70 2.59 -3.21
CA TRP A 54 -5.68 2.08 -2.25
C TRP A 54 -7.12 2.36 -2.75
N PRO A 55 -8.05 1.39 -2.65
CA PRO A 55 -9.47 1.64 -2.85
C PRO A 55 -10.02 2.53 -1.72
N THR A 56 -11.25 3.03 -1.85
CA THR A 56 -11.87 3.96 -0.90
C THR A 56 -11.68 3.55 0.57
N ILE A 57 -11.32 4.52 1.42
CA ILE A 57 -10.99 4.32 2.84
C ILE A 57 -12.28 4.09 3.64
N GLU A 58 -12.34 3.02 4.43
CA GLU A 58 -13.34 2.82 5.48
C GLU A 58 -12.87 3.42 6.82
N ASP A 59 -13.80 3.65 7.76
CA ASP A 59 -13.51 4.31 9.04
C ASP A 59 -12.44 3.60 9.89
N ALA A 60 -12.27 2.28 9.72
CA ALA A 60 -11.21 1.48 10.32
C ALA A 60 -10.09 1.19 9.29
N THR A 61 -8.84 1.24 9.75
CA THR A 61 -7.67 0.99 8.90
C THR A 61 -6.79 -0.05 9.57
N SER A 62 -6.57 -1.18 8.90
CA SER A 62 -5.57 -2.18 9.30
C SER A 62 -4.51 -2.28 8.22
N ILE A 63 -3.25 -2.02 8.58
CA ILE A 63 -2.09 -2.11 7.70
C ILE A 63 -1.21 -3.22 8.26
N SER A 64 -0.95 -4.25 7.46
CA SER A 64 -0.10 -5.37 7.86
C SER A 64 0.87 -5.76 6.75
N PHE A 65 2.13 -5.97 7.09
CA PHE A 65 3.15 -6.46 6.16
C PHE A 65 4.25 -7.24 6.90
N ASN A 66 4.95 -8.11 6.17
CA ASN A 66 6.15 -8.79 6.69
C ASN A 66 7.38 -7.98 6.28
N PHE A 67 8.34 -7.87 7.19
CA PHE A 67 9.55 -7.07 7.02
C PHE A 67 10.75 -7.80 7.61
N ALA A 68 11.87 -7.77 6.90
CA ALA A 68 13.17 -8.19 7.41
C ALA A 68 14.11 -6.98 7.38
N PRO A 69 14.60 -6.48 8.53
CA PRO A 69 15.54 -5.37 8.58
C PRO A 69 16.88 -5.79 7.95
N THR A 70 17.34 -5.04 6.95
CA THR A 70 18.61 -5.28 6.26
C THR A 70 19.50 -4.05 6.30
N ARG A 71 20.77 -4.23 6.69
CA ARG A 71 21.90 -3.27 6.68
C ARG A 71 21.72 -1.90 7.37
N ARG A 72 20.52 -1.41 7.66
CA ARG A 72 20.23 -0.08 8.21
C ARG A 72 19.39 -0.18 9.47
N SER A 73 19.71 0.64 10.47
CA SER A 73 18.93 0.79 11.71
C SER A 73 17.69 1.65 11.54
N ASP A 74 17.67 2.46 10.47
CA ASP A 74 16.61 3.39 10.14
C ASP A 74 16.11 3.13 8.71
N SER A 75 14.80 3.05 8.53
CA SER A 75 14.18 2.79 7.23
C SER A 75 12.71 3.20 7.20
N LEU A 76 12.26 3.82 6.10
CA LEU A 76 10.84 4.02 5.84
C LEU A 76 10.24 2.71 5.31
N LEU A 77 9.22 2.18 5.99
CA LEU A 77 8.62 0.89 5.64
C LEU A 77 7.29 1.06 4.89
N PHE A 78 6.53 2.09 5.26
CA PHE A 78 5.24 2.41 4.66
C PHE A 78 4.97 3.91 4.74
N TYR A 79 4.41 4.47 3.66
CA TYR A 79 3.94 5.84 3.63
C TYR A 79 2.67 5.94 2.80
N TRP A 80 1.63 6.51 3.38
CA TRP A 80 0.35 6.73 2.73
C TRP A 80 -0.07 8.19 2.89
N PRO A 81 0.19 9.00 1.86
CA PRO A 81 -0.25 10.38 1.82
C PRO A 81 -1.67 10.52 1.26
N SER A 82 -2.38 11.54 1.72
CA SER A 82 -3.54 12.07 1.03
C SER A 82 -3.12 12.86 -0.21
N SER A 83 -3.94 12.84 -1.25
CA SER A 83 -3.74 13.69 -2.44
C SER A 83 -4.51 15.02 -2.36
N LEU A 84 -5.26 15.25 -1.27
CA LEU A 84 -6.18 16.40 -1.14
C LEU A 84 -5.76 17.37 -0.03
N ASN A 85 -5.06 16.89 0.98
CA ASN A 85 -4.63 17.63 2.16
C ASN A 85 -3.31 17.04 2.68
N ASP A 86 -2.78 17.61 3.76
CA ASP A 86 -1.53 17.17 4.38
C ASP A 86 -1.71 15.93 5.29
N ASP A 87 -2.85 15.24 5.19
CA ASP A 87 -3.08 14.03 5.97
C ASP A 87 -2.17 12.88 5.50
N TYR A 88 -1.64 12.12 6.44
CA TYR A 88 -0.82 10.96 6.14
C TYR A 88 -0.83 9.91 7.24
N ILE A 89 -0.38 8.70 6.87
CA ILE A 89 0.02 7.63 7.79
C ILE A 89 1.39 7.14 7.35
N SER A 90 2.31 6.97 8.29
CA SER A 90 3.64 6.39 8.05
C SER A 90 3.96 5.30 9.07
N ILE A 91 4.74 4.31 8.63
CA ILE A 91 5.37 3.31 9.49
C ILE A 91 6.85 3.28 9.12
N GLU A 92 7.71 3.49 10.10
CA GLU A 92 9.15 3.57 9.97
C GLU A 92 9.84 2.70 11.01
N MET A 93 11.04 2.24 10.68
CA MET A 93 12.00 1.73 11.64
C MET A 93 12.93 2.89 12.01
N ALA A 94 13.03 3.21 13.29
CA ALA A 94 13.92 4.24 13.82
C ALA A 94 14.69 3.68 15.02
N ASN A 95 16.02 3.67 14.94
CA ASN A 95 16.91 3.04 15.91
C ASN A 95 16.48 1.61 16.25
N LEU A 96 16.11 0.81 15.25
CA LEU A 96 15.58 -0.56 15.40
C LEU A 96 14.24 -0.69 16.14
N ASN A 97 13.52 0.41 16.37
CA ASN A 97 12.15 0.39 16.88
C ASN A 97 11.18 0.67 15.76
N ILE A 98 10.05 -0.03 15.74
CA ILE A 98 8.96 0.28 14.82
C ILE A 98 8.16 1.45 15.38
N LYS A 99 8.04 2.51 14.58
CA LYS A 99 7.30 3.72 14.89
C LYS A 99 6.24 3.94 13.81
N ALA A 100 5.01 4.19 14.24
CA ALA A 100 3.94 4.67 13.38
C ALA A 100 3.68 6.15 13.67
N SER A 101 3.36 6.93 12.64
CA SER A 101 2.93 8.31 12.82
C SER A 101 1.84 8.70 11.84
N TRP A 102 0.97 9.62 12.24
CA TRP A 102 -0.15 10.06 11.41
C TRP A 102 -0.60 11.48 11.75
N GLU A 103 -1.14 12.15 10.75
CA GLU A 103 -1.85 13.43 10.82
C GLU A 103 -3.13 13.23 10.01
N LEU A 104 -4.30 13.37 10.65
CA LEU A 104 -5.61 13.13 10.02
C LEU A 104 -6.59 14.27 10.35
N GLY A 105 -6.06 15.48 10.47
CA GLY A 105 -6.81 16.70 10.81
C GLY A 105 -6.95 17.02 12.31
N SER A 106 -6.36 16.25 13.23
CA SER A 106 -6.43 16.48 14.68
C SER A 106 -5.07 16.64 15.37
N GLY A 107 -4.03 16.96 14.59
CA GLY A 107 -2.66 17.08 15.04
C GLY A 107 -1.88 15.78 14.89
N HIS A 108 -0.56 15.94 14.79
CA HIS A 108 0.39 14.86 14.65
C HIS A 108 0.36 13.90 15.84
N ARG A 109 0.28 12.60 15.56
CA ARG A 109 0.34 11.54 16.55
C ARG A 109 1.42 10.53 16.18
N THR A 110 2.01 9.94 17.20
CA THR A 110 3.04 8.90 17.06
C THR A 110 2.79 7.76 18.03
N LEU A 111 3.09 6.55 17.58
CA LEU A 111 3.10 5.35 18.40
C LEU A 111 4.42 4.61 18.16
N VAL A 112 5.13 4.25 19.23
CA VAL A 112 6.36 3.45 19.15
C VAL A 112 6.09 2.10 19.78
N HIS A 113 6.37 1.03 19.03
CA HIS A 113 6.24 -0.31 19.56
C HIS A 113 7.38 -0.60 20.56
N PRO A 114 7.12 -1.21 21.73
CA PRO A 114 8.13 -1.38 22.78
C PRO A 114 9.20 -2.41 22.43
N PHE A 115 8.93 -3.32 21.49
CA PHE A 115 9.90 -4.29 21.03
C PHE A 115 10.92 -3.66 20.08
N LYS A 116 12.19 -3.73 20.48
CA LYS A 116 13.34 -3.35 19.67
C LYS A 116 13.87 -4.56 18.92
N LEU A 117 14.09 -4.42 17.62
CA LEU A 117 14.65 -5.48 16.77
C LEU A 117 16.09 -5.77 17.22
N ALA A 118 16.40 -7.04 17.49
CA ALA A 118 17.64 -7.46 18.17
C ALA A 118 18.86 -7.53 17.24
N SER A 119 18.66 -7.78 15.95
CA SER A 119 19.73 -7.89 14.96
C SER A 119 19.24 -7.48 13.57
N ILE A 120 20.14 -6.85 12.82
CA ILE A 120 19.97 -6.57 11.40
C ILE A 120 20.77 -7.64 10.66
N SER A 121 20.14 -8.36 9.73
CA SER A 121 20.85 -9.32 8.90
C SER A 121 21.52 -8.63 7.71
N GLU A 122 22.59 -9.22 7.16
CA GLU A 122 23.23 -8.71 5.93
C GLU A 122 22.32 -8.82 4.71
N ASN A 123 21.40 -9.78 4.74
CA ASN A 123 20.45 -10.12 3.69
C ASN A 123 19.12 -10.62 4.31
N SER A 124 18.06 -10.71 3.52
CA SER A 124 16.74 -11.15 3.98
C SER A 124 16.51 -12.68 3.89
N TYR A 125 17.57 -13.48 3.69
CA TYR A 125 17.43 -14.94 3.54
C TYR A 125 17.23 -15.65 4.86
N ASP A 126 17.68 -15.05 5.97
CA ASP A 126 17.51 -15.60 7.30
C ASP A 126 16.04 -15.47 7.74
N PRO A 127 15.30 -16.59 7.88
CA PRO A 127 13.89 -16.57 8.25
C PRO A 127 13.67 -16.04 9.68
N ASP A 128 14.65 -16.18 10.57
CA ASP A 128 14.50 -15.83 12.00
C ASP A 128 14.46 -14.32 12.24
N HIS A 129 14.80 -13.53 11.22
CA HIS A 129 14.83 -12.07 11.27
C HIS A 129 13.58 -11.43 10.64
N TRP A 130 12.64 -12.24 10.13
CA TRP A 130 11.38 -11.74 9.61
C TRP A 130 10.41 -11.41 10.75
N VAL A 131 9.87 -10.19 10.72
CA VAL A 131 8.84 -9.73 11.63
C VAL A 131 7.57 -9.37 10.88
N ARG A 132 6.43 -9.55 11.52
CA ARG A 132 5.15 -9.02 11.05
C ARG A 132 4.86 -7.72 11.77
N VAL A 133 4.66 -6.66 10.98
CA VAL A 133 4.24 -5.36 11.50
C VAL A 133 2.77 -5.18 11.19
N THR A 134 1.97 -4.86 12.21
CA THR A 134 0.54 -4.60 12.10
C THR A 134 0.21 -3.30 12.82
N LEU A 135 -0.43 -2.38 12.11
CA LEU A 135 -1.02 -1.15 12.64
C LEU A 135 -2.53 -1.25 12.49
N GLU A 136 -3.24 -1.19 13.61
CA GLU A 136 -4.70 -1.14 13.63
C GLU A 136 -5.15 0.22 14.16
N ARG A 137 -5.98 0.91 13.37
CA ARG A 137 -6.62 2.17 13.74
C ARG A 137 -8.13 1.97 13.72
N ILE A 138 -8.75 2.16 14.87
CA ILE A 138 -10.20 2.17 15.04
C ILE A 138 -10.60 3.62 15.36
N LYS A 139 -11.51 4.18 14.56
CA LYS A 139 -12.11 5.49 14.85
C LYS A 139 -12.97 5.37 16.10
N GLY A 140 -12.62 6.06 17.20
CA GLY A 140 -13.46 6.17 18.40
C GLY A 140 -12.97 5.50 19.70
N LEU A 141 -11.70 5.16 19.85
CA LEU A 141 -11.17 4.65 21.14
C LEU A 141 -10.59 5.73 22.08
N TYR A 142 -10.76 7.01 21.74
CA TYR A 142 -10.39 8.14 22.57
C TYR A 142 -11.46 9.24 22.47
N GLU A 143 -12.64 8.97 23.04
CA GLU A 143 -13.51 9.99 23.62
C GLU A 143 -13.52 9.80 25.14
#